data_AF-A0A2H9QU12-F1
#
_entry.id   AF-A0A2H9QU12-F1
#
_cell.length_a   1.000
_cell.length_b   1.000
_cell.length_c   1.000
_cell.angle_alpha   90.00
_cell.angle_beta   90.00
_cell.angle_gamma   90.00
#
_symmetry.space_group_name_H-M   'P 1'
#
loop_
_entity.id
_entity.type
_entity.pdbx_description
1 polymer ?
#
loop_
_entity_poly.entity_id
_entity_poly.type
_entity_poly.pdbx_seq_one_letter_code
_entity_poly.pdbx_strand_id
1 'polypeptide(L)' 'GKAEGFSKDARKSASHFSVASIGTGVGGFPAEKAAEIMLNAVKEHLKGKTCLETVVFALYTKEVYEAFEKELYGTMG' A
#
# COMPACT_ATOMS: atom_id res chain seq x y z
N GLY A 1 -12.57 16.64 -36.61
CA GLY A 1 -13.45 15.55 -36.19
C GLY A 1 -12.85 14.91 -34.96
N LYS A 2 -13.65 14.78 -33.89
CA LYS A 2 -13.30 14.27 -32.56
C LYS A 2 -12.37 13.04 -32.61
N ALA A 3 -11.26 13.10 -31.88
CA ALA A 3 -10.62 11.90 -31.34
C ALA A 3 -11.21 11.65 -29.95
N GLU A 4 -11.60 10.41 -29.75
CA GLU A 4 -12.55 9.95 -28.76
C GLU A 4 -11.93 9.82 -27.38
N GLY A 5 -12.76 9.96 -26.36
CA GLY A 5 -12.36 10.17 -24.97
C GLY A 5 -11.59 9.00 -24.37
N PHE A 6 -10.50 9.32 -23.68
CA PHE A 6 -9.88 8.46 -22.68
C PHE A 6 -10.92 8.22 -21.56
N SER A 7 -11.56 7.06 -21.56
CA SER A 7 -12.40 6.63 -20.44
C SER A 7 -11.52 6.47 -19.19
N LYS A 8 -11.75 7.31 -18.19
CA LYS A 8 -11.00 7.39 -16.93
C LYS A 8 -11.48 6.41 -15.85
N ASP A 9 -12.27 5.39 -16.20
CA ASP A 9 -12.93 4.53 -15.20
C ASP A 9 -12.70 3.04 -15.44
N ALA A 10 -11.44 2.62 -15.51
CA ALA A 10 -11.09 1.24 -15.20
C ALA A 10 -10.80 1.12 -13.70
N ARG A 11 -11.85 1.16 -12.86
CA ARG A 11 -11.75 0.58 -11.50
C ARG A 11 -11.49 -0.91 -11.69
N LYS A 12 -10.21 -1.31 -11.76
CA LYS A 12 -9.86 -2.72 -11.70
C LYS A 12 -10.36 -3.25 -10.36
N SER A 13 -11.30 -4.17 -10.41
CA SER A 13 -11.69 -4.99 -9.26
C SER A 13 -10.54 -5.95 -8.96
N ALA A 14 -9.50 -5.43 -8.32
CA ALA A 14 -8.46 -6.25 -7.76
C ALA A 14 -8.90 -6.61 -6.34
N SER A 15 -9.33 -7.85 -6.12
CA SER A 15 -9.59 -8.34 -4.74
C SER A 15 -8.29 -8.46 -3.93
N HIS A 16 -7.15 -8.45 -4.63
CA HIS A 16 -5.81 -8.63 -4.09
C HIS A 16 -4.89 -7.53 -4.60
N PHE A 17 -4.29 -6.77 -3.68
CA PHE A 17 -3.32 -5.71 -4.00
C PHE A 17 -1.97 -6.04 -3.34
N SER A 18 -0.94 -6.12 -4.17
CA SER A 18 0.44 -6.33 -3.73
C SER A 18 1.25 -5.07 -4.01
N VAL A 19 1.71 -4.41 -2.95
CA VAL A 19 2.64 -3.28 -3.07
C VAL A 19 4.04 -3.86 -3.14
N ALA A 20 4.62 -3.89 -4.35
CA ALA A 20 6.06 -4.04 -4.46
C ALA A 20 6.71 -2.80 -3.86
N SER A 21 7.76 -2.99 -3.08
CA SER A 21 8.55 -1.98 -2.38
C SER A 21 9.25 -0.99 -3.33
N ILE A 22 8.48 -0.20 -4.07
CA ILE A 22 8.97 0.99 -4.79
C ILE A 22 9.27 2.05 -3.72
N GLY A 23 10.37 1.89 -2.98
CA GLY A 23 10.79 2.89 -1.99
C GLY A 23 11.92 2.48 -1.05
N THR A 24 12.01 1.21 -0.63
CA THR A 24 12.99 0.77 0.38
C THR A 24 14.25 0.12 -0.20
N GLY A 25 14.41 0.15 -1.53
CA GLY A 25 15.65 -0.20 -2.23
C GLY A 25 16.65 0.96 -2.29
N VAL A 26 17.36 1.10 -3.42
CA VAL A 26 18.51 2.03 -3.69
C VAL A 26 18.30 3.51 -3.28
N GLY A 27 17.08 3.94 -2.94
CA GLY A 27 16.75 5.30 -2.52
C GLY A 27 16.89 5.62 -1.02
N GLY A 28 17.17 4.65 -0.15
CA GLY A 28 17.48 4.91 1.27
C GLY A 28 16.31 5.47 2.11
N PHE A 29 15.06 5.21 1.72
CA PHE A 29 13.91 5.71 2.45
C PHE A 29 13.73 4.97 3.80
N PRO A 30 13.51 5.69 4.93
CA PRO A 30 13.41 5.07 6.24
C PRO A 30 12.26 4.05 6.34
N ALA A 31 12.55 2.86 6.84
CA ALA A 31 11.58 1.77 6.97
C ALA A 31 10.35 2.14 7.82
N GLU A 32 10.54 2.85 8.94
CA GLU A 32 9.45 3.31 9.81
C GLU A 32 8.49 4.26 9.09
N LYS A 33 9.03 5.25 8.35
CA LYS A 33 8.20 6.16 7.55
C LYS A 33 7.48 5.42 6.41
N ALA A 34 8.13 4.41 5.84
CA ALA A 34 7.54 3.59 4.79
C ALA A 34 6.33 2.82 5.32
N ALA A 35 6.48 2.19 6.49
CA ALA A 35 5.41 1.48 7.20
C ALA A 35 4.25 2.42 7.51
N GLU A 36 4.51 3.58 8.12
CA GLU A 36 3.50 4.58 8.47
C GLU A 36 2.68 5.01 7.24
N ILE A 37 3.35 5.46 6.18
CA ILE A 37 2.68 5.99 4.98
C ILE A 37 1.86 4.89 4.29
N MET A 38 2.46 3.70 4.10
CA MET A 38 1.79 2.62 3.38
C MET A 38 0.60 2.05 4.15
N LEU A 39 0.75 1.83 5.46
CA LEU A 39 -0.33 1.32 6.29
C LEU A 39 -1.45 2.35 6.45
N ASN A 40 -1.14 3.64 6.60
CA ASN A 40 -2.16 4.68 6.65
C ASN A 40 -2.94 4.78 5.34
N ALA A 41 -2.26 4.77 4.19
CA ALA A 41 -2.93 4.79 2.89
C ALA A 41 -3.89 3.59 2.71
N VAL A 42 -3.48 2.39 3.14
CA VAL A 42 -4.33 1.20 3.11
C VAL A 42 -5.49 1.33 4.10
N LYS A 43 -5.23 1.72 5.35
CA LYS A 43 -6.29 1.95 6.36
C LYS A 43 -7.32 2.94 5.85
N GLU A 44 -6.90 4.04 5.23
CA GLU A 44 -7.79 5.04 4.65
C GLU A 44 -8.57 4.50 3.45
N HIS A 45 -7.93 3.73 2.57
CA HIS A 45 -8.60 3.10 1.44
C HIS A 45 -9.68 2.10 1.88
N LEU A 46 -9.40 1.30 2.92
CA LEU A 46 -10.31 0.30 3.47
C LEU A 46 -11.51 0.92 4.21
N LYS A 47 -11.44 2.18 4.66
CA LYS A 47 -12.59 2.90 5.23
C LYS A 47 -13.67 3.22 4.19
N GLY A 48 -13.31 3.23 2.90
CA GLY A 48 -14.24 3.50 1.80
C GLY A 48 -14.95 2.24 1.29
N LYS A 49 -15.82 2.41 0.28
CA LYS A 49 -16.34 1.26 -0.49
C LYS A 49 -15.20 0.68 -1.34
N THR A 50 -14.69 -0.47 -0.93
CA THR A 50 -13.64 -1.20 -1.64
C THR A 50 -14.04 -2.67 -1.82
N CYS A 51 -13.54 -3.29 -2.89
CA CYS A 51 -13.68 -4.73 -3.16
C CYS A 51 -12.42 -5.49 -2.73
N LEU A 52 -11.49 -4.81 -2.05
CA LEU A 52 -10.22 -5.36 -1.63
C LEU A 52 -10.42 -6.26 -0.41
N GLU A 53 -10.05 -7.53 -0.53
CA GLU A 53 -10.19 -8.52 0.54
C GLU A 53 -8.86 -8.74 1.26
N THR A 54 -7.75 -8.66 0.54
CA THR A 54 -6.41 -8.93 1.09
C THR A 54 -5.37 -7.97 0.53
N VAL A 55 -4.57 -7.42 1.44
CA VAL A 55 -3.39 -6.59 1.15
C VAL A 55 -2.16 -7.36 1.60
N VAL A 56 -1.19 -7.55 0.69
CA VAL A 56 0.07 -8.20 1.01
C VAL A 56 1.23 -7.23 0.79
N PHE A 57 2.00 -7.00 1.85
CA PHE A 57 3.27 -6.27 1.79
C PHE A 57 4.43 -7.27 1.66
N ALA A 58 5.13 -7.25 0.53
CA ALA A 58 6.31 -8.09 0.30
C ALA A 58 7.56 -7.42 0.87
N LEU A 59 7.92 -7.77 2.11
CA LEU A 59 9.03 -7.18 2.85
C LEU A 59 10.26 -8.12 2.81
N TYR A 60 11.42 -7.59 2.40
CA TYR A 60 12.60 -8.40 2.11
C TYR A 60 13.63 -8.45 3.24
N THR A 61 13.67 -7.43 4.10
CA THR A 61 14.63 -7.36 5.20
C THR A 61 13.91 -7.43 6.53
N LYS A 62 14.59 -7.96 7.55
CA LYS A 62 14.07 -8.06 8.91
C LYS A 62 13.73 -6.68 9.49
N GLU A 63 14.60 -5.68 9.28
CA GLU A 63 14.37 -4.30 9.72
C GLU A 63 13.06 -3.72 9.16
N VAL A 64 12.82 -3.91 7.85
CA VAL A 64 11.59 -3.42 7.21
C VAL A 64 10.38 -4.21 7.72
N TYR A 65 10.52 -5.52 7.90
CA TYR A 65 9.45 -6.34 8.49
C TYR A 65 9.08 -5.85 9.90
N GLU A 66 10.05 -5.64 10.78
CA GLU A 66 9.84 -5.17 12.15
C GLU A 66 9.20 -3.77 12.19
N ALA A 67 9.60 -2.87 11.29
CA ALA A 67 8.98 -1.55 11.17
C ALA A 67 7.48 -1.63 10.81
N PHE A 68 7.13 -2.50 9.85
CA PHE A 68 5.73 -2.73 9.45
C PHE A 68 4.94 -3.45 10.54
N GLU A 69 5.52 -4.45 11.20
CA GLU A 69 4.90 -5.18 12.31
C GLU A 69 4.59 -4.23 13.47
N LYS A 70 5.57 -3.41 13.87
CA LYS A 70 5.42 -2.39 14.91
C LYS A 70 4.33 -1.37 14.55
N GLU A 71 4.29 -0.87 13.33
CA GLU A 71 3.28 0.10 12.92
C GLU A 71 1.88 -0.54 12.82
N LEU A 72 1.78 -1.79 12.37
CA LEU A 72 0.51 -2.49 12.22
C LEU A 72 -0.12 -2.86 13.58
N TYR A 73 0.68 -3.39 14.51
CA TYR A 73 0.20 -3.85 15.82
C TYR A 73 0.35 -2.78 16.92
N GLY A 74 1.25 -1.81 16.75
CA GLY A 74 1.50 -0.74 17.71
C GLY A 74 0.40 0.33 17.75
N THR A 75 -0.54 0.35 16.80
CA THR A 75 -1.73 1.22 16.87
C THR A 75 -2.87 0.65 17.73
N MET A 76 -2.67 -0.46 18.46
CA MET A 76 -3.64 -1.01 19.43
C MET A 76 -3.37 -0.56 20.87
N GLY A 77 -3.21 0.76 21.07
CA GLY A 77 -3.15 1.42 22.38
C GLY A 77 -4.19 2.53 22.47
#